data_AF-A0A844QI61-F1
#
_entry.id   AF-A0A844QI61-F1
#
_cell.length_a   1.000
_cell.length_b   1.000
_cell.length_c   1.000
_cell.angle_alpha   90.00
_cell.angle_beta   90.00
_cell.angle_gamma   90.00
#
_symmetry.space_group_name_H-M   'P 1'
#
loop_
_entity.id
_entity.type
_entity.pdbx_description
1 polymer ?
#
loop_
_entity_poly.entity_id
_entity_poly.type
_entity_poly.pdbx_seq_one_letter_code
_entity_poly.pdbx_strand_id
1 'polypeptide(L)'
;MSMMAGIAAARIARHTGAAKVIRVMSSPVVARGLAYSSRFATDAVSQAERAAVRKPFAACGLTDEIAEEGQIDHFTALTGPVPGFLVYFADCTIGHA
;
A
#
# COMPACT_ATOMS: atom_id res chain seq x y z
N MET A 1 3.32 11.72 4.18
CA MET A 1 2.86 10.37 3.78
C MET A 1 4.07 9.51 3.45
N SER A 2 4.01 8.19 3.64
CA SER A 2 5.09 7.25 3.32
C SER A 2 4.58 6.03 2.58
N MET A 3 5.34 5.55 1.60
CA MET A 3 5.09 4.29 0.88
C MET A 3 6.12 3.20 1.18
N MET A 4 6.93 3.40 2.22
CA MET A 4 7.97 2.46 2.59
C MET A 4 7.37 1.18 3.19
N ALA A 5 7.72 0.04 2.62
CA ALA A 5 7.37 -1.27 3.16
C ALA A 5 8.08 -1.54 4.48
N GLY A 6 7.38 -2.15 5.44
CA GLY A 6 7.94 -2.58 6.72
C GLY A 6 8.39 -1.47 7.67
N ILE A 7 8.11 -0.19 7.38
CA ILE A 7 8.45 0.93 8.25
C ILE A 7 7.19 1.46 8.93
N ALA A 8 7.05 1.17 10.22
CA ALA A 8 5.92 1.62 11.03
C ALA A 8 5.83 3.15 11.15
N ALA A 9 4.61 3.66 11.33
CA ALA A 9 4.29 5.07 11.44
C ALA A 9 5.01 5.74 12.61
N ALA A 10 5.13 5.03 13.75
CA ALA A 10 5.92 5.48 14.90
C ALA A 10 7.41 5.66 14.55
N ARG A 11 7.97 4.76 13.72
CA ARG A 11 9.36 4.88 13.27
C ARG A 11 9.51 6.07 12.32
N ILE A 12 8.57 6.28 11.40
CA ILE A 12 8.55 7.45 10.51
C ILE A 12 8.49 8.74 11.34
N ALA A 13 7.54 8.84 12.27
CA ALA A 13 7.37 10.01 13.14
C ALA A 13 8.67 10.31 13.91
N ARG A 14 9.30 9.30 14.50
CA ARG A 14 10.56 9.45 15.25
C ARG A 14 11.70 10.03 14.41
N HIS A 15 11.85 9.60 13.16
CA HIS A 15 12.97 10.04 12.30
C HIS A 15 12.68 11.35 11.57
N THR A 16 11.41 11.70 11.39
CA THR A 16 11.01 12.89 10.62
C THR A 16 10.51 14.05 11.49
N GLY A 17 10.21 13.79 12.77
CA GLY A 17 9.50 14.75 13.64
C GLY A 17 8.03 14.96 13.26
N ALA A 18 7.48 14.18 12.33
CA ALA A 18 6.11 14.37 11.86
C ALA A 18 5.09 13.96 12.93
N ALA A 19 4.23 14.89 13.32
CA ALA A 19 3.10 14.62 14.22
C ALA A 19 1.96 13.84 13.55
N LYS A 20 1.89 13.86 12.22
CA LYS A 20 0.84 13.24 11.41
C LYS A 20 1.47 12.33 10.38
N VAL A 21 1.15 11.04 10.43
CA VAL A 21 1.68 10.05 9.49
C VAL A 21 0.55 9.31 8.81
N ILE A 22 0.61 9.28 7.48
CA ILE A 22 -0.22 8.42 6.63
C ILE A 22 0.72 7.46 5.92
N ARG A 23 0.56 6.16 6.16
CA ARG A 23 1.23 5.09 5.42
C ARG A 23 0.31 4.64 4.29
N VAL A 24 0.89 4.37 3.13
CA VAL A 24 0.19 3.85 1.96
C VAL A 24 0.99 2.70 1.38
N MET A 25 0.34 1.59 1.07
CA MET A 25 0.97 0.51 0.33
C MET A 25 0.17 0.25 -0.94
N SER A 26 0.86 0.24 -2.08
CA SER A 26 0.23 0.07 -3.39
C SER A 26 0.84 -1.14 -4.10
N SER A 27 0.02 -1.88 -4.83
CA SER A 27 0.51 -2.97 -5.67
C SER A 27 1.42 -2.44 -6.81
N PRO A 28 2.36 -3.26 -7.34
CA PRO A 28 3.32 -2.83 -8.37
C PRO A 28 2.73 -2.30 -9.69
N VAL A 29 1.44 -2.54 -9.95
CA VAL A 29 0.75 -2.12 -11.18
C VAL A 29 0.18 -0.69 -11.14
N VAL A 30 0.62 0.14 -10.18
CA VAL A 30 0.17 1.54 -10.02
C VAL A 30 0.36 2.38 -11.27
N ALA A 31 1.46 2.17 -12.00
CA ALA A 31 1.75 2.86 -13.25
C ALA A 31 0.77 2.55 -14.38
N ARG A 32 -0.01 1.46 -14.24
CA ARG A 32 -1.04 1.05 -15.20
C ARG A 32 -2.45 1.47 -14.79
N GLY A 33 -2.61 2.18 -13.67
CA GLY A 33 -3.92 2.57 -13.15
C GLY A 33 -4.78 1.41 -12.63
N LEU A 34 -4.16 0.25 -12.38
CA LEU A 34 -4.83 -0.97 -11.93
C LEU A 34 -4.42 -1.35 -10.50
N ALA A 35 -3.90 -0.39 -9.72
CA ALA A 35 -3.43 -0.69 -8.38
C ALA A 35 -4.57 -0.85 -7.39
N TYR A 36 -4.34 -1.70 -6.40
CA TYR A 36 -5.03 -1.62 -5.13
C TYR A 36 -4.08 -0.97 -4.11
N SER A 37 -4.56 0.05 -3.39
CA SER A 37 -3.76 0.83 -2.43
C SER A 37 -4.42 0.87 -1.05
N SER A 38 -3.81 0.22 -0.06
CA SER A 38 -4.24 0.29 1.34
C SER A 38 -3.61 1.49 2.05
N ARG A 39 -4.37 2.17 2.90
CA ARG A 39 -3.93 3.38 3.62
C ARG A 39 -4.21 3.25 5.11
N PHE A 40 -3.21 3.56 5.92
CA PHE A 40 -3.33 3.70 7.37
C PHE A 40 -2.95 5.12 7.77
N ALA A 41 -3.70 5.73 8.67
CA ALA A 41 -3.45 7.07 9.15
C ALA A 41 -3.54 7.12 10.67
N THR A 42 -2.52 7.72 11.30
CA THR A 42 -2.50 7.96 12.75
C THR A 42 -3.64 8.86 13.18
N ASP A 43 -4.08 8.76 14.43
CA ASP A 43 -5.24 9.51 14.97
C ASP A 43 -5.11 11.04 14.83
N ALA A 44 -3.88 11.57 14.86
CA ALA A 44 -3.60 12.99 14.65
C ALA A 44 -3.95 13.51 13.24
N VAL A 45 -4.22 12.62 12.28
CA VAL A 45 -4.58 12.95 10.90
C VAL A 45 -6.09 13.20 10.80
N SER A 46 -6.45 14.40 10.35
CA SER A 46 -7.84 14.81 10.16
C SER A 46 -8.52 14.10 8.98
N GLN A 47 -9.85 14.09 8.98
CA GLN A 47 -10.63 13.52 7.88
C GLN A 47 -10.38 14.23 6.54
N ALA A 48 -10.13 15.55 6.57
CA ALA A 48 -9.79 16.32 5.37
C ALA A 48 -8.44 15.87 4.78
N GLU A 49 -7.45 15.61 5.62
CA GLU A 49 -6.14 15.11 5.20
C GLU A 49 -6.23 13.66 4.68
N ARG A 50 -7.03 12.81 5.32
CA ARG A 50 -7.34 11.44 4.84
C ARG A 50 -7.96 11.49 3.44
N ALA A 51 -8.95 12.35 3.25
CA ALA A 51 -9.61 12.54 1.95
C ALA A 51 -8.67 13.13 0.88
N ALA A 52 -7.77 14.06 1.27
CA ALA A 52 -6.78 14.63 0.36
C ALA A 52 -5.81 13.56 -0.16
N VAL A 53 -5.33 12.67 0.72
CA VAL A 53 -4.46 11.56 0.31
C VAL A 53 -5.21 10.51 -0.51
N ARG A 54 -6.50 10.25 -0.24
CA ARG A 54 -7.30 9.30 -1.04
C ARG A 54 -7.36 9.68 -2.52
N LYS A 55 -7.46 10.97 -2.86
CA LYS A 55 -7.65 11.46 -4.24
C LYS A 55 -6.63 10.93 -5.25
N PRO A 56 -5.31 11.09 -5.06
CA PRO A 56 -4.33 10.58 -6.02
C PRO A 56 -4.37 9.06 -6.17
N PHE A 57 -4.54 8.30 -5.07
CA PHE A 57 -4.57 6.83 -5.16
C PHE A 57 -5.84 6.30 -5.83
N ALA A 58 -6.97 6.99 -5.67
CA ALA A 58 -8.21 6.66 -6.36
C ALA A 58 -8.10 6.85 -7.89
N ALA A 59 -7.19 7.70 -8.37
CA ALA A 59 -6.90 7.83 -9.81
C ALA A 59 -6.03 6.69 -10.34
N CYS A 60 -5.29 6.00 -9.47
CA CYS A 60 -4.42 4.89 -9.83
C CYS A 60 -5.07 3.51 -9.66
N GLY A 61 -6.33 3.46 -9.23
CA GLY A 61 -7.11 2.24 -9.04
C GLY A 61 -7.92 2.27 -7.74
N LEU A 62 -8.11 1.09 -7.13
CA LEU A 62 -8.88 0.94 -5.89
C LEU A 62 -8.04 1.40 -4.69
N THR A 63 -8.69 2.02 -3.71
CA THR A 63 -8.03 2.40 -2.47
C THR A 63 -8.97 2.31 -1.28
N ASP A 64 -8.48 1.67 -0.22
CA ASP A 64 -9.19 1.50 1.04
C ASP A 64 -8.39 2.04 2.20
N GLU A 65 -9.11 2.40 3.24
CA GLU A 65 -8.56 2.79 4.52
C GLU A 65 -8.71 1.65 5.51
N ILE A 66 -7.62 1.34 6.21
CA ILE A 66 -7.55 0.23 7.15
C ILE A 66 -7.37 0.77 8.56
N ALA A 67 -8.01 0.10 9.51
CA ALA A 67 -8.05 0.53 10.90
C ALA A 67 -6.76 0.20 11.64
N GLU A 68 -6.15 -0.94 11.32
CA GLU A 68 -4.96 -1.44 12.01
C GLU A 68 -3.73 -1.34 11.11
N GLU A 69 -2.65 -0.77 11.64
CA GLU A 69 -1.40 -0.59 10.89
C GLU A 69 -0.84 -1.93 10.37
N GLY A 70 -0.95 -3.00 11.15
CA GLY A 70 -0.46 -4.33 10.77
C GLY A 70 -1.10 -4.90 9.50
N GLN A 71 -2.31 -4.43 9.14
CA GLN A 71 -2.96 -4.83 7.90
C GLN A 71 -2.23 -4.31 6.65
N ILE A 72 -1.44 -3.23 6.76
CA ILE A 72 -0.55 -2.77 5.67
C ILE A 72 0.49 -3.85 5.36
N ASP A 73 1.11 -4.42 6.39
CA ASP A 73 2.21 -5.36 6.20
C ASP A 73 1.68 -6.71 5.66
N HIS A 74 0.47 -7.12 6.07
CA HIS A 74 -0.24 -8.24 5.43
C HIS A 74 -0.52 -7.98 3.95
N PHE A 75 -0.95 -6.76 3.60
CA PHE A 75 -1.19 -6.40 2.21
C PHE A 75 0.09 -6.45 1.36
N THR A 76 1.23 -6.01 1.92
CA THR A 76 2.54 -6.15 1.25
C THR A 76 2.89 -7.61 1.02
N ALA A 77 2.69 -8.47 2.02
CA ALA A 77 2.97 -9.91 1.92
C ALA A 77 2.10 -10.60 0.86
N LEU A 78 0.85 -10.17 0.70
CA LEU A 78 -0.06 -10.70 -0.32
C LEU A 78 0.27 -10.17 -1.72
N THR A 79 0.43 -8.86 -1.88
CA THR A 79 0.51 -8.25 -3.23
C THR A 79 1.92 -8.12 -3.79
N GLY A 80 2.95 -8.15 -2.94
CA GLY A 80 4.35 -8.10 -3.36
C GLY A 80 4.76 -9.32 -4.19
N PRO A 81 4.50 -10.56 -3.74
CA PRO A 81 4.91 -11.78 -4.44
C PRO A 81 4.06 -12.12 -5.66
N VAL A 82 2.84 -11.59 -5.77
CA VAL A 82 1.85 -11.99 -6.79
C VAL A 82 2.40 -11.97 -8.23
N PRO A 83 3.12 -10.94 -8.70
CA PRO A 83 3.69 -10.98 -10.05
C PRO A 83 4.63 -12.16 -10.27
N GLY A 84 5.45 -12.51 -9.27
CA GLY A 84 6.36 -13.65 -9.34
C GLY A 84 5.62 -14.98 -9.35
N PHE A 85 4.59 -15.13 -8.51
CA PHE A 85 3.73 -16.32 -8.51
C PHE A 85 3.02 -16.52 -9.85
N LEU A 86 2.47 -15.46 -10.45
CA LEU A 86 1.77 -15.54 -11.72
C LEU A 86 2.70 -15.87 -12.88
N VAL A 87 3.91 -15.28 -12.91
CA VAL A 87 4.93 -15.62 -13.91
C VAL A 87 5.32 -17.10 -13.78
N TYR A 88 5.62 -17.56 -12.56
CA TYR A 88 5.97 -18.96 -12.32
C TYR A 88 4.85 -19.94 -12.71
N PHE A 89 3.60 -19.60 -12.40
CA PHE A 89 2.45 -20.41 -12.80
C PHE A 89 2.29 -20.48 -14.33
N ALA A 90 2.46 -19.35 -15.03
CA ALA A 90 2.41 -19.30 -16.48
C ALA A 90 3.53 -20.14 -17.10
N ASP A 91 4.77 -20.04 -16.59
CA ASP A 91 5.91 -20.84 -17.03
C ASP A 91 5.65 -22.34 -16.87
N CYS A 92 5.08 -22.76 -15.74
CA CYS A 92 4.69 -24.16 -15.52
C CYS A 92 3.61 -24.60 -16.52
N THR A 93 2.63 -23.75 -16.81
CA THR A 93 1.55 -24.07 -17.75
C THR A 93 2.07 -24.22 -19.18
N ILE A 94 2.98 -23.34 -19.61
CA ILE A 94 3.62 -23.41 -20.94
C ILE A 94 4.51 -24.64 -21.04
N GLY A 95 5.26 -24.99 -19.99
CA GLY A 95 6.15 -26.15 -19.97
C GLY A 95 5.45 -27.51 -19.93
N HIS A 96 4.15 -27.55 -19.62
CA HIS A 96 3.34 -28.77 -19.55
C HIS A 96 2.24 -28.85 -20.63
N ALA A 97 2.17 -27.87 -21.55
CA ALA A 97 1.31 -27.88 -22.73
C ALA A 97 2.06 -28.43 -23.96
#